data_AF-A0A349YIT8-F1
#
_entry.id   AF-A0A349YIT8-F1
#
_cell.length_a   1.000
_cell.length_b   1.000
_cell.length_c   1.000
_cell.angle_alpha   90.00
_cell.angle_beta   90.00
_cell.angle_gamma   90.00
#
_symmetry.space_group_name_H-M   'P 1'
#
loop_
_entity.id
_entity.type
_entity.pdbx_description
1 polymer ?
#
loop_
_entity_poly.entity_id
_entity_poly.type
_entity_poly.pdbx_seq_one_letter_code
_entity_poly.pdbx_strand_id
1 'polypeptide(L)'
;MLNKWYKTDDLQWCKPLGERRYKFIQVLWIDTCPNDPENDYVVCSGLIDLNDYSDDEIETAISSYYESYDDMLNKYNTTRENAHELDSIVAECIFEEECYTDGHSHGTFEKDKAVEYVKNWIKEN
;
A
#
# COMPACT_ATOMS: atom_id res chain seq x y z
N MET A 1 10.36 12.10 13.49
CA MET A 1 9.43 11.65 12.44
C MET A 1 8.10 11.31 13.09
N LEU A 2 6.99 11.69 12.45
CA LEU A 2 5.65 11.37 12.95
C LEU A 2 5.37 9.90 12.65
N ASN A 3 5.58 9.01 13.62
CA ASN A 3 5.15 7.60 13.57
C ASN A 3 3.62 7.49 13.72
N LYS A 4 2.89 8.18 12.84
CA LYS A 4 1.43 8.25 12.83
C LYS A 4 0.91 7.76 11.50
N TRP A 5 -0.25 7.12 11.56
CA TRP A 5 -1.02 6.76 10.37
C TRP A 5 -1.49 8.02 9.65
N TYR A 6 -1.39 8.02 8.32
CA TYR A 6 -2.01 8.98 7.42
C TYR A 6 -2.69 8.24 6.27
N LYS A 7 -3.65 8.89 5.61
CA LYS A 7 -4.31 8.32 4.42
C LYS A 7 -3.45 8.56 3.18
N THR A 8 -3.23 7.51 2.40
CA THR A 8 -2.66 7.58 1.04
C THR A 8 -3.77 7.67 0.00
N ASP A 9 -4.89 6.97 0.23
CA ASP A 9 -6.11 7.03 -0.59
C ASP A 9 -7.39 6.96 0.29
N ASP A 10 -8.58 6.97 -0.33
CA ASP A 10 -9.88 6.92 0.34
C ASP A 10 -10.01 5.73 1.29
N LEU A 11 -9.45 4.58 0.89
CA LEU A 11 -9.53 3.28 1.57
C LEU A 11 -8.16 2.69 1.89
N GLN A 12 -7.09 3.50 1.91
CA GLN A 12 -5.73 3.05 2.21
C GLN A 12 -5.05 3.99 3.21
N TRP A 13 -4.28 3.40 4.12
CA TRP A 13 -3.52 4.12 5.14
C TRP A 13 -2.09 3.61 5.21
N CYS A 14 -1.17 4.53 5.47
CA CYS A 14 0.25 4.29 5.63
C CYS A 14 0.77 4.83 6.97
N LYS A 15 1.72 4.13 7.58
CA LYS A 15 2.50 4.59 8.73
C LYS A 15 3.98 4.45 8.42
N PRO A 16 4.75 5.56 8.40
CA PRO A 16 6.18 5.51 8.22
C PRO A 16 6.81 5.04 9.53
N LEU A 17 7.75 4.10 9.43
CA LEU A 17 8.48 3.53 10.57
C LEU A 17 9.93 4.05 10.66
N GLY A 18 10.37 4.82 9.66
CA GLY A 18 11.76 5.27 9.50
C GLY A 18 12.59 4.26 8.71
N GLU A 19 13.80 4.67 8.30
CA GLU A 19 14.74 3.80 7.57
C GLU A 19 14.13 3.17 6.30
N ARG A 20 13.31 3.93 5.57
CA ARG A 20 12.61 3.47 4.35
C ARG A 20 11.65 2.29 4.57
N ARG A 21 11.12 2.16 5.80
CA ARG A 21 10.10 1.17 6.17
C ARG A 21 8.72 1.79 6.35
N TYR A 22 7.71 1.09 5.84
CA TYR A 22 6.33 1.56 5.77
C TYR A 22 5.36 0.43 6.12
N LYS A 23 4.37 0.71 6.96
CA LYS A 23 3.27 -0.20 7.22
C LYS A 23 2.03 0.29 6.49
N PHE A 24 1.34 -0.60 5.79
CA PHE A 24 0.13 -0.29 5.05
C PHE A 24 -1.05 -1.11 5.55
N ILE A 25 -2.25 -0.55 5.38
CA ILE A 25 -3.51 -1.29 5.47
C ILE A 25 -4.50 -0.71 4.47
N GLN A 26 -5.23 -1.58 3.75
CA GLN A 26 -6.13 -1.20 2.66
C GLN A 26 -7.43 -2.00 2.71
N VAL A 27 -8.52 -1.35 2.32
CA VAL A 27 -9.79 -2.00 1.97
C VAL A 27 -9.87 -2.07 0.44
N LEU A 28 -9.93 -3.27 -0.11
CA LEU A 28 -10.00 -3.53 -1.56
C LEU A 28 -11.35 -4.14 -1.90
N TRP A 29 -11.99 -3.64 -2.96
CA TRP A 29 -13.19 -4.25 -3.52
C TRP A 29 -12.82 -5.44 -4.39
N ILE A 30 -13.50 -6.57 -4.22
CA ILE A 30 -13.29 -7.81 -4.97
C ILE A 30 -14.56 -8.20 -5.72
N ASP A 31 -14.58 -7.97 -7.04
CA ASP A 31 -15.71 -8.20 -7.94
C ASP A 31 -16.02 -9.69 -8.21
N THR A 32 -15.56 -10.62 -7.37
CA THR A 32 -15.47 -12.05 -7.71
C THR A 32 -15.95 -13.02 -6.61
N CYS A 33 -16.75 -12.58 -5.65
CA CYS A 33 -17.41 -13.48 -4.68
C CYS A 33 -18.89 -13.74 -5.05
N PRO A 34 -19.20 -14.49 -6.14
CA PRO A 34 -20.58 -14.74 -6.56
C PRO A 34 -21.39 -15.56 -5.53
N ASN A 35 -20.72 -16.22 -4.59
CA ASN A 35 -21.35 -17.00 -3.52
C ASN A 35 -21.50 -16.22 -2.20
N ASP A 36 -20.95 -15.01 -2.10
CA ASP A 36 -21.03 -14.15 -0.92
C ASP A 36 -21.01 -12.67 -1.35
N PRO A 37 -22.11 -12.18 -1.96
CA PRO A 37 -22.17 -10.84 -2.51
C PRO A 37 -22.19 -9.73 -1.44
N GLU A 38 -22.37 -10.10 -0.17
CA GLU A 38 -22.36 -9.16 0.96
C GLU A 38 -20.92 -8.90 1.45
N ASN A 39 -20.00 -9.85 1.30
CA ASN A 39 -18.59 -9.72 1.70
C ASN A 39 -17.66 -9.51 0.49
N ASP A 40 -17.93 -8.45 -0.28
CA ASP A 40 -17.20 -8.08 -1.50
C ASP A 40 -16.00 -7.15 -1.26
N TYR A 41 -15.58 -6.95 0.00
CA TYR A 41 -14.35 -6.23 0.33
C TYR A 41 -13.37 -7.12 1.11
N VAL A 42 -12.10 -7.08 0.73
CA VAL A 42 -10.99 -7.67 1.49
C VAL A 42 -10.22 -6.58 2.21
N VAL A 43 -9.77 -6.85 3.44
CA VAL A 43 -8.82 -5.99 4.13
C VAL A 43 -7.44 -6.63 4.08
N CYS A 44 -6.44 -5.89 3.61
CA CYS A 44 -5.06 -6.37 3.52
C CYS A 44 -4.11 -5.43 4.26
N SER A 45 -3.02 -5.96 4.83
CA SER A 45 -1.95 -5.15 5.42
C SER A 45 -0.57 -5.68 5.06
N GLY A 46 0.39 -4.77 4.90
CA GLY A 46 1.77 -5.08 4.56
C GLY A 46 2.78 -4.30 5.40
N LEU A 47 3.97 -4.85 5.52
CA LEU A 47 5.16 -4.15 6.01
C LEU A 47 6.18 -4.16 4.87
N ILE A 48 6.44 -3.00 4.30
CA ILE A 48 7.39 -2.85 3.19
C ILE A 48 8.66 -2.21 3.73
N ASP A 49 9.78 -2.89 3.54
CA ASP A 49 11.13 -2.35 3.76
C ASP A 49 11.81 -2.18 2.41
N LEU A 50 11.97 -0.95 1.93
CA LEU A 50 12.56 -0.70 0.62
C LEU A 50 14.03 -1.16 0.52
N ASN A 51 14.69 -1.47 1.62
CA ASN A 51 16.04 -2.02 1.60
C ASN A 51 16.05 -3.52 1.25
N ASP A 52 14.90 -4.19 1.29
CA ASP A 52 14.76 -5.60 0.91
C ASP A 52 14.53 -5.81 -0.60
N TYR A 53 14.33 -4.72 -1.36
CA TYR A 53 14.06 -4.76 -2.79
C TYR A 53 15.25 -4.23 -3.59
N SER A 54 15.56 -4.90 -4.70
CA SER A 54 16.50 -4.41 -5.69
C SER A 54 15.92 -3.27 -6.53
N ASP A 55 16.79 -2.50 -7.18
CA ASP A 55 16.37 -1.42 -8.10
C ASP A 55 15.46 -1.95 -9.23
N ASP A 56 15.72 -3.18 -9.72
CA ASP A 56 14.91 -3.80 -10.78
C ASP A 56 13.50 -4.21 -10.28
N GLU A 57 13.39 -4.68 -9.04
CA GLU A 57 12.09 -5.00 -8.41
C GLU A 57 11.28 -3.72 -8.15
N ILE A 58 11.96 -2.66 -7.68
CA ILE A 58 11.36 -1.32 -7.52
C ILE A 58 10.86 -0.79 -8.86
N GLU A 59 11.67 -0.84 -9.92
CA GLU A 59 11.27 -0.41 -11.26
C GLU A 59 10.05 -1.21 -11.74
N THR A 60 10.06 -2.54 -11.55
CA THR A 60 8.95 -3.41 -11.95
C THR A 60 7.64 -3.03 -11.26
N ALA A 61 7.65 -2.83 -9.94
CA ALA A 61 6.47 -2.43 -9.19
C ALA A 61 5.95 -1.05 -9.62
N ILE A 62 6.86 -0.12 -9.92
CA ILE A 62 6.49 1.25 -10.32
C ILE A 62 5.96 1.29 -11.75
N SER A 63 6.48 0.44 -12.64
CA SER A 63 6.00 0.31 -14.02
C SER A 63 4.55 -0.18 -14.14
N SER A 64 3.94 -0.70 -13.07
CA SER A 64 2.50 -0.98 -13.04
C SER A 64 1.63 0.29 -12.98
N TYR A 65 2.20 1.41 -12.51
CA TYR A 65 1.47 2.66 -12.21
C TYR A 65 1.97 3.88 -12.99
N TYR A 66 3.24 3.85 -13.39
CA TYR A 66 3.94 4.89 -14.14
C TYR A 66 4.63 4.25 -15.34
N GLU A 67 5.03 5.03 -16.34
CA GLU A 67 5.73 4.43 -17.51
C GLU A 67 7.12 3.90 -17.14
N SER A 68 7.75 4.48 -16.12
CA SER A 68 9.05 4.09 -15.55
C SER A 68 9.28 4.82 -14.21
N TYR A 69 10.35 4.48 -13.50
CA TYR A 69 10.77 5.25 -12.33
C TYR A 69 11.07 6.71 -12.65
N ASP A 70 11.74 6.99 -13.79
CA ASP A 70 12.03 8.36 -14.20
C ASP A 70 10.75 9.14 -14.55
N ASP A 71 9.74 8.48 -15.11
CA ASP A 71 8.42 9.09 -15.31
C ASP A 71 7.77 9.49 -13.97
N MET A 72 7.82 8.60 -12.97
CA MET A 72 7.36 8.93 -11.61
C MET A 72 8.13 10.14 -11.05
N LEU A 73 9.46 10.15 -11.10
CA LEU A 73 10.27 11.27 -10.62
C LEU A 73 9.86 12.58 -11.30
N ASN A 74 9.69 12.57 -12.63
CA ASN A 74 9.28 13.74 -13.40
C ASN A 74 7.88 14.24 -12.99
N LYS A 75 6.92 13.33 -12.80
CA LYS A 75 5.53 13.67 -12.41
C LYS A 75 5.45 14.36 -11.06
N TYR A 76 6.36 14.02 -10.13
CA TYR A 76 6.48 14.67 -8.83
C TYR A 76 7.57 15.75 -8.76
N ASN A 77 8.11 16.19 -9.91
CA ASN A 77 9.17 17.21 -10.00
C ASN A 77 10.39 16.91 -9.10
N THR A 78 10.79 15.64 -9.04
CA THR A 78 11.89 15.12 -8.24
C THR A 78 13.05 14.65 -9.13
N THR A 79 14.25 14.52 -8.57
CA THR A 79 15.43 13.98 -9.25
C THR A 79 15.90 12.67 -8.62
N ARG A 80 16.76 11.90 -9.29
CA ARG A 80 17.35 10.68 -8.72
C ARG A 80 18.09 10.93 -7.39
N GLU A 81 18.69 12.11 -7.20
CA GLU A 81 19.35 12.51 -5.95
C GLU A 81 18.35 12.65 -4.78
N ASN A 82 17.15 13.14 -5.06
CA ASN A 82 16.08 13.35 -4.08
C ASN A 82 15.00 12.27 -4.13
N ALA A 83 15.25 11.15 -4.81
CA ALA A 83 14.25 10.10 -5.02
C ALA A 83 13.68 9.52 -3.73
N HIS A 84 14.46 9.56 -2.63
CA HIS A 84 14.04 9.17 -1.29
C HIS A 84 12.83 9.95 -0.76
N GLU A 85 12.55 11.14 -1.28
CA GLU A 85 11.34 11.92 -0.95
C GLU A 85 10.06 11.22 -1.42
N LEU A 86 10.16 10.31 -2.39
CA LEU A 86 9.06 9.53 -2.94
C LEU A 86 9.03 8.08 -2.44
N ASP A 87 9.88 7.71 -1.48
CA ASP A 87 9.95 6.35 -0.93
C ASP A 87 8.57 5.84 -0.45
N SER A 88 7.71 6.70 0.10
CA SER A 88 6.37 6.25 0.51
C SER A 88 5.49 5.83 -0.66
N ILE A 89 5.65 6.47 -1.84
CA ILE A 89 4.91 6.13 -3.07
C ILE A 89 5.49 4.84 -3.66
N VAL A 90 6.81 4.68 -3.67
CA VAL A 90 7.47 3.43 -4.08
C VAL A 90 6.97 2.26 -3.24
N ALA A 91 6.93 2.43 -1.92
CA ALA A 91 6.47 1.40 -1.00
C ALA A 91 4.98 1.08 -1.18
N GLU A 92 4.18 2.07 -1.58
CA GLU A 92 2.76 1.89 -1.91
C GLU A 92 2.58 1.05 -3.17
N CYS A 93 3.31 1.34 -4.26
CA CYS A 93 3.27 0.52 -5.49
C CYS A 93 3.62 -0.94 -5.21
N ILE A 94 4.69 -1.19 -4.43
CA ILE A 94 5.08 -2.55 -4.03
C ILE A 94 3.98 -3.22 -3.21
N PHE A 95 3.46 -2.50 -2.18
CA PHE A 95 2.41 -3.03 -1.33
C PHE A 95 1.18 -3.44 -2.13
N GLU A 96 0.76 -2.64 -3.11
CA GLU A 96 -0.44 -2.93 -3.92
C GLU A 96 -0.25 -4.16 -4.83
N GLU A 97 0.94 -4.36 -5.39
CA GLU A 97 1.27 -5.59 -6.13
C GLU A 97 1.25 -6.83 -5.22
N GLU A 98 1.76 -6.71 -3.98
CA GLU A 98 1.78 -7.80 -3.00
C GLU A 98 0.42 -8.05 -2.34
N CYS A 99 -0.45 -7.04 -2.30
CA CYS A 99 -1.75 -7.04 -1.63
C CYS A 99 -2.66 -8.18 -2.12
N TYR A 100 -2.45 -8.62 -3.36
CA TYR A 100 -3.17 -9.70 -4.03
C TYR A 100 -2.64 -11.12 -3.71
N THR A 101 -1.60 -11.25 -2.89
CA THR A 101 -0.97 -12.54 -2.57
C THR A 101 -1.41 -13.10 -1.21
N ASP A 102 -1.48 -14.43 -1.12
CA ASP A 102 -1.85 -15.17 0.10
C ASP A 102 -0.81 -14.93 1.21
N GLY A 103 -1.12 -14.01 2.12
CA GLY A 103 -0.23 -13.64 3.23
C GLY A 103 -0.59 -12.33 3.92
N HIS A 104 -1.36 -11.48 3.23
CA HIS A 104 -1.65 -10.12 3.70
C HIS A 104 -3.11 -9.87 4.10
N SER A 105 -4.01 -10.82 3.84
CA SER A 105 -5.46 -10.68 4.08
C SER A 105 -5.87 -10.87 5.54
N HIS A 106 -6.78 -10.02 6.01
CA HIS A 106 -7.47 -10.10 7.30
C HIS A 106 -8.89 -10.70 7.17
N GLY A 107 -9.24 -11.19 5.98
CA GLY A 107 -10.56 -11.72 5.65
C GLY A 107 -11.38 -10.78 4.76
N THR A 108 -12.60 -11.25 4.44
CA THR A 108 -13.58 -10.50 3.66
C THR A 108 -14.69 -9.95 4.55
N PHE A 109 -15.26 -8.82 4.14
CA PHE A 109 -16.20 -8.04 4.93
C PHE A 109 -17.15 -7.28 3.99
N GLU A 110 -18.33 -6.91 4.51
CA GLU A 110 -19.08 -5.77 4.01
C GLU A 110 -18.24 -4.48 4.11
N LYS A 111 -18.46 -3.52 3.20
CA LYS A 111 -17.69 -2.25 3.14
C LYS A 111 -17.56 -1.53 4.49
N ASP A 112 -18.68 -1.31 5.18
CA ASP A 112 -18.69 -0.55 6.44
C ASP A 112 -17.93 -1.30 7.54
N LYS A 113 -17.99 -2.64 7.52
CA LYS A 113 -17.26 -3.51 8.45
C LYS A 113 -15.77 -3.57 8.15
N ALA A 114 -15.37 -3.56 6.88
CA ALA A 114 -13.98 -3.42 6.48
C ALA A 114 -13.38 -2.10 7.02
N VAL A 115 -14.11 -1.00 6.84
CA VAL A 115 -13.67 0.32 7.33
C VAL A 115 -13.62 0.37 8.86
N GLU A 116 -14.59 -0.23 9.55
CA GLU A 116 -14.57 -0.36 11.02
C GLU A 116 -13.36 -1.17 11.49
N TYR A 117 -13.07 -2.30 10.82
CA TYR A 117 -11.91 -3.14 11.10
C TYR A 117 -10.61 -2.34 10.99
N VAL A 118 -10.38 -1.66 9.87
CA VAL A 118 -9.17 -0.85 9.63
C VAL A 118 -9.00 0.22 10.73
N LYS A 119 -10.07 0.91 11.11
CA LYS A 119 -10.03 1.92 12.19
C LYS A 119 -9.62 1.34 13.53
N ASN A 120 -10.02 0.11 13.84
CA ASN A 120 -9.63 -0.55 15.09
C ASN A 120 -8.19 -1.05 15.01
N TRP A 121 -7.83 -1.70 13.91
CA TRP A 121 -6.47 -2.19 13.68
C TRP A 121 -5.42 -1.07 13.75
N ILE A 122 -5.70 0.10 13.16
CA ILE A 122 -4.85 1.30 13.22
C ILE A 122 -4.61 1.81 14.64
N LYS A 123 -5.58 1.68 15.55
CA LYS A 123 -5.40 2.09 16.96
C LYS A 123 -4.48 1.15 17.72
N GLU A 124 -4.43 -0.10 17.30
CA GLU A 124 -3.66 -1.18 17.94
C GLU A 124 -2.24 -1.32 17.36
N ASN A 125 -1.93 -0.66 16.23
CA ASN A 125 -0.70 -0.85 15.45
C ASN A 125 0.05 0.44 15.11
#